data_AF-J5KPL2-F1
#
_entry.id   AF-J5KPL2-F1
#
_cell.length_a   1.000
_cell.length_b   1.000
_cell.length_c   1.000
_cell.angle_alpha   90.00
_cell.angle_beta   90.00
_cell.angle_gamma   90.00
#
_symmetry.space_group_name_H-M   'P 1'
#
loop_
_entity.id
_entity.type
_entity.pdbx_description
1 polymer ?
#
loop_
_entity_poly.entity_id
_entity_poly.type
_entity_poly.pdbx_seq_one_letter_code
_entity_poly.pdbx_strand_id
1 'polypeptide(L)'
;MSLLFRAFLLAVLCFGAASAAQTENKSDMNASEMIRLADAGDKKASRYIGIIYEQGLGVKKDYALAVRYFSLGDERDDITSQYHLGKLYESGLGVKRDYKEAMRLYMKNASRIDHVTADTLKAIGDLYANGLGVPRDMNKAKSWYEKAKKARER
;
A
#
# COMPACT_ATOMS: atom_id res chain seq x y z
N MET A 1 -63.98 -16.38 -3.47
CA MET A 1 -63.66 -14.93 -3.42
C MET A 1 -62.48 -14.76 -2.47
N SER A 2 -61.28 -14.40 -2.87
CA SER A 2 -60.73 -13.90 -4.14
C SER A 2 -59.20 -14.13 -4.04
N LEU A 3 -58.53 -14.88 -4.93
CA LEU A 3 -57.93 -14.33 -6.17
C LEU A 3 -57.56 -12.86 -5.93
N LEU A 4 -56.35 -12.54 -5.50
CA LEU A 4 -55.30 -12.05 -6.40
C LEU A 4 -53.96 -12.02 -5.63
N PHE A 5 -53.38 -13.20 -5.46
CA PHE A 5 -51.93 -13.35 -5.40
C PHE A 5 -51.40 -13.24 -6.84
N ARG A 6 -50.37 -12.42 -7.07
CA ARG A 6 -49.49 -12.37 -8.27
C ARG A 6 -50.07 -11.88 -9.61
N ALA A 7 -49.72 -10.64 -9.94
CA ALA A 7 -49.32 -10.08 -11.25
C ALA A 7 -49.18 -8.57 -10.98
N PHE A 8 -48.14 -7.79 -11.28
CA PHE A 8 -47.30 -7.68 -12.47
C PHE A 8 -46.22 -6.64 -12.11
N LEU A 9 -44.95 -7.00 -11.99
CA LEU A 9 -43.84 -6.53 -12.83
C LEU A 9 -44.07 -5.23 -13.64
N LEU A 10 -43.07 -4.31 -13.56
CA LEU A 10 -42.69 -3.21 -14.48
C LEU A 10 -43.45 -1.87 -14.48
N ALA A 11 -42.83 -0.85 -13.84
CA ALA A 11 -42.56 0.50 -14.36
C ALA A 11 -41.69 1.24 -13.30
N VAL A 12 -40.37 1.09 -13.28
CA VAL A 12 -39.38 1.93 -14.01
C VAL A 12 -39.79 3.40 -14.07
N LEU A 13 -39.10 4.18 -13.23
CA LEU A 13 -38.73 5.60 -13.37
C LEU A 13 -39.86 6.63 -13.26
N CYS A 14 -39.86 7.37 -12.15
CA CYS A 14 -39.53 8.79 -12.22
C CYS A 14 -39.13 9.35 -10.84
N PHE A 15 -37.87 9.81 -10.80
CA PHE A 15 -37.41 10.99 -10.10
C PHE A 15 -37.61 11.10 -8.58
N GLY A 16 -36.47 10.99 -7.86
CA GLY A 16 -36.27 11.82 -6.69
C GLY A 16 -35.87 11.11 -5.40
N ALA A 17 -34.75 10.36 -5.41
CA ALA A 17 -33.81 10.30 -4.27
C ALA A 17 -32.52 9.54 -4.62
N ALA A 18 -32.10 9.49 -5.88
CA ALA A 18 -30.73 9.18 -6.25
C ALA A 18 -29.88 10.46 -6.13
N SER A 19 -29.71 10.96 -4.90
CA SER A 19 -28.69 11.98 -4.53
C SER A 19 -28.70 12.22 -3.01
N ALA A 20 -28.55 11.15 -2.22
CA ALA A 20 -28.07 11.27 -0.84
C ALA A 20 -26.66 10.68 -0.68
N ALA A 21 -25.99 10.38 -1.80
CA ALA A 21 -24.62 9.89 -1.86
C ALA A 21 -23.73 10.93 -2.54
N GLN A 22 -23.73 12.17 -2.06
CA GLN A 22 -22.79 13.22 -2.50
C GLN A 22 -22.90 14.49 -1.65
N THR A 23 -22.60 14.39 -0.36
CA THR A 23 -22.05 15.52 0.43
C THR A 23 -21.26 15.00 1.64
N GLU A 24 -20.49 13.91 1.49
CA GLU A 24 -19.42 13.67 2.46
C GLU A 24 -18.21 14.50 2.03
N ASN A 25 -18.05 15.59 2.77
CA ASN A 25 -16.91 16.46 2.80
C ASN A 25 -15.60 15.63 2.82
N LYS A 26 -14.90 15.57 1.68
CA LYS A 26 -13.60 14.89 1.53
C LYS A 26 -12.49 15.47 2.43
N SER A 27 -12.74 16.54 3.18
CA SER A 27 -11.70 17.22 3.97
C SER A 27 -11.51 16.65 5.39
N ASP A 28 -12.47 15.92 5.97
CA ASP A 28 -12.42 15.57 7.40
C ASP A 28 -12.64 14.07 7.64
N MET A 29 -11.88 13.21 6.95
CA MET A 29 -11.87 11.78 7.28
C MET A 29 -11.26 11.61 8.68
N ASN A 30 -12.10 11.34 9.68
CA ASN A 30 -11.66 11.17 11.06
C ASN A 30 -10.75 9.94 11.20
N ALA A 31 -9.79 9.98 12.13
CA ALA A 31 -8.78 8.93 12.28
C ALA A 31 -9.39 7.54 12.59
N SER A 32 -10.51 7.52 13.31
CA SER A 32 -11.26 6.29 13.61
C SER A 32 -11.84 5.63 12.36
N GLU A 33 -12.35 6.40 11.40
CA GLU A 33 -12.92 5.89 10.16
C GLU A 33 -11.81 5.37 9.25
N MET A 34 -10.65 6.01 9.19
CA MET A 34 -9.49 5.47 8.48
C MET A 34 -9.08 4.10 9.04
N ILE A 35 -9.05 3.94 10.37
CA ILE A 35 -8.70 2.66 11.00
C ILE A 35 -9.71 1.59 10.60
N ARG A 36 -11.00 1.92 10.67
CA ARG A 36 -12.07 1.00 10.25
C ARG A 36 -11.94 0.59 8.77
N LEU A 37 -11.63 1.53 7.89
CA LEU A 37 -11.41 1.26 6.46
C LEU A 37 -10.17 0.40 6.23
N ALA A 38 -9.07 0.66 6.93
CA ALA A 38 -7.87 -0.16 6.84
C ALA A 38 -8.13 -1.60 7.30
N ASP A 39 -8.80 -1.78 8.44
CA ASP A 39 -9.17 -3.11 8.95
C ASP A 39 -10.21 -3.81 8.04
N ALA A 40 -11.05 -3.04 7.32
CA ALA A 40 -11.93 -3.56 6.26
C ALA A 40 -11.19 -3.90 4.95
N GLY A 41 -9.88 -3.61 4.88
CA GLY A 41 -9.02 -3.96 3.75
C GLY A 41 -8.91 -2.89 2.66
N ASP A 42 -9.24 -1.63 2.97
CA ASP A 42 -8.88 -0.51 2.10
C ASP A 42 -7.36 -0.30 2.15
N LYS A 43 -6.72 -0.51 1.01
CA LYS A 43 -5.26 -0.44 0.89
C LYS A 43 -4.72 0.98 1.00
N LYS A 44 -5.49 2.00 0.60
CA LYS A 44 -5.09 3.40 0.72
C LYS A 44 -5.14 3.84 2.17
N ALA A 45 -6.17 3.44 2.91
CA ALA A 45 -6.29 3.68 4.34
C ALA A 45 -5.15 2.99 5.12
N SER A 46 -4.90 1.71 4.81
CA SER A 46 -3.79 0.94 5.41
C SER A 46 -2.44 1.64 5.19
N ARG A 47 -2.15 2.04 3.94
CA ARG A 47 -0.96 2.83 3.61
C ARG A 47 -0.86 4.13 4.41
N TYR A 48 -1.94 4.90 4.46
CA TYR A 48 -1.95 6.21 5.13
C TYR A 48 -1.70 6.08 6.63
N ILE A 49 -2.33 5.09 7.28
CA ILE A 49 -2.14 4.83 8.70
C ILE A 49 -0.73 4.32 8.98
N GLY A 50 -0.18 3.47 8.10
CA GLY A 50 1.22 3.05 8.19
C GLY A 50 2.17 4.25 8.20
N ILE A 51 1.96 5.22 7.30
CA ILE A 51 2.75 6.46 7.23
C ILE A 51 2.58 7.30 8.50
N ILE A 52 1.33 7.44 9.00
CA ILE A 52 1.04 8.18 10.23
C ILE A 52 1.87 7.63 11.40
N TYR A 53 1.93 6.32 11.58
CA TYR A 53 2.70 5.71 12.65
C TYR A 53 4.22 5.70 12.40
N GLU A 54 4.68 5.57 11.15
CA GLU A 54 6.11 5.67 10.79
C GLU A 54 6.65 7.09 11.07
N GLN A 55 5.87 8.12 10.72
CA GLN A 55 6.28 9.52 10.82
C GLN A 55 5.83 10.22 12.11
N GLY A 56 4.86 9.67 12.83
CA GLY A 56 4.30 10.27 14.05
C GLY A 56 3.41 11.49 13.76
N LEU A 57 2.60 11.42 12.70
CA LEU A 57 1.74 12.53 12.28
C LEU A 57 0.48 12.60 13.15
N GLY A 58 0.51 13.43 14.19
CA GLY A 58 -0.61 13.56 15.13
C GLY A 58 -0.75 12.41 16.14
N VAL A 59 0.16 11.44 16.10
CA VAL A 59 0.28 10.33 17.06
C VAL A 59 1.75 10.11 17.41
N LYS A 60 2.03 9.40 18.51
CA LYS A 60 3.39 8.96 18.81
C LYS A 60 3.86 7.98 17.72
N LYS A 61 5.10 8.13 17.25
CA LYS A 61 5.72 7.16 16.34
C LYS A 61 5.67 5.76 16.92
N ASP A 62 5.22 4.81 16.10
CA ASP A 62 5.15 3.40 16.45
C ASP A 62 5.44 2.55 15.21
N TYR A 63 6.69 2.10 15.09
CA TYR A 63 7.10 1.30 13.95
C TYR A 63 6.43 -0.07 13.92
N ALA A 64 6.03 -0.65 15.06
CA ALA A 64 5.36 -1.95 15.07
C ALA A 64 3.94 -1.83 14.49
N LEU A 65 3.22 -0.75 14.83
CA LEU A 65 1.96 -0.43 14.18
C LEU A 65 2.13 -0.08 12.70
N ALA A 66 3.19 0.66 12.34
CA ALA A 66 3.50 0.93 10.94
C ALA A 66 3.71 -0.37 10.13
N VAL A 67 4.48 -1.33 10.67
CA VAL A 67 4.66 -2.67 10.09
C VAL A 67 3.31 -3.35 9.90
N ARG A 68 2.46 -3.40 10.94
CA ARG A 68 1.12 -4.02 10.84
C ARG A 68 0.30 -3.45 9.68
N TYR A 69 0.19 -2.12 9.59
CA TYR A 69 -0.65 -1.50 8.56
C TYR A 69 -0.04 -1.56 7.16
N PHE A 70 1.28 -1.49 7.02
CA PHE A 70 1.91 -1.73 5.72
C PHE A 70 1.81 -3.20 5.29
N SER A 71 1.80 -4.17 6.22
CA SER A 71 1.51 -5.57 5.92
C SER A 71 0.09 -5.75 5.38
N LEU A 72 -0.92 -5.12 5.99
CA LEU A 72 -2.28 -5.10 5.44
C LEU A 72 -2.33 -4.49 4.03
N GLY A 73 -1.54 -3.45 3.78
CA GLY A 73 -1.39 -2.88 2.44
C GLY A 73 -0.74 -3.85 1.43
N ASP A 74 0.32 -4.57 1.83
CA ASP A 74 0.99 -5.57 0.98
C ASP A 74 0.06 -6.74 0.60
N GLU A 75 -0.77 -7.21 1.55
CA GLU A 75 -1.79 -8.23 1.30
C GLU A 75 -2.78 -7.82 0.20
N ARG A 76 -2.93 -6.51 -0.04
CA ARG A 76 -3.78 -5.92 -1.09
C ARG A 76 -2.97 -5.33 -2.25
N ASP A 77 -1.72 -5.78 -2.38
CA ASP A 77 -0.77 -5.38 -3.43
C ASP A 77 -0.57 -3.86 -3.55
N ASP A 78 -0.59 -3.14 -2.42
CA ASP A 78 -0.24 -1.72 -2.39
C ASP A 78 1.27 -1.53 -2.49
N ILE A 79 1.69 -0.97 -3.62
CA ILE A 79 3.09 -0.77 -4.00
C ILE A 79 3.80 0.16 -3.00
N THR A 80 3.14 1.21 -2.54
CA THR A 80 3.73 2.11 -1.53
C THR A 80 3.94 1.37 -0.22
N SER A 81 2.95 0.60 0.25
CA SER A 81 3.06 -0.18 1.48
C SER A 81 4.19 -1.21 1.39
N GLN A 82 4.36 -1.89 0.25
CA GLN A 82 5.49 -2.79 0.01
C GLN A 82 6.85 -2.10 0.16
N TYR A 83 7.00 -0.90 -0.38
CA TYR A 83 8.24 -0.13 -0.27
C TYR A 83 8.55 0.25 1.18
N HIS A 84 7.56 0.80 1.90
CA HIS A 84 7.75 1.19 3.29
C HIS A 84 7.98 -0.02 4.21
N LEU A 85 7.23 -1.11 4.01
CA LEU A 85 7.45 -2.36 4.73
C LEU A 85 8.84 -2.92 4.47
N GLY A 86 9.31 -2.89 3.21
CA GLY A 86 10.66 -3.30 2.85
C GLY A 86 11.73 -2.52 3.61
N LYS A 87 11.58 -1.19 3.70
CA LYS A 87 12.49 -0.35 4.49
C LYS A 87 12.49 -0.69 5.98
N LEU A 88 11.33 -1.01 6.55
CA LEU A 88 11.20 -1.35 7.97
C LEU A 88 11.92 -2.68 8.26
N TYR A 89 11.78 -3.68 7.38
CA TYR A 89 12.55 -4.92 7.44
C TYR A 89 14.05 -4.70 7.23
N GLU A 90 14.45 -3.83 6.30
CA GLU A 90 15.86 -3.50 6.05
C GLU A 90 16.51 -2.81 7.26
N SER A 91 15.77 -1.91 7.92
CA SER A 91 16.25 -1.13 9.07
C SER A 91 16.12 -1.87 10.40
N GLY A 92 15.22 -2.85 10.49
CA GLY A 92 14.87 -3.50 11.76
C GLY A 92 14.03 -2.62 12.69
N LEU A 93 13.22 -1.72 12.13
CA LEU A 93 12.37 -0.81 12.91
C LEU A 93 10.98 -1.40 13.06
N GLY A 94 10.54 -1.64 14.30
CA GLY A 94 9.22 -2.23 14.58
C GLY A 94 9.09 -3.70 14.22
N VAL A 95 10.11 -4.28 13.58
CA VAL A 95 10.21 -5.70 13.22
C VAL A 95 11.68 -6.12 13.30
N LYS A 96 11.94 -7.42 13.51
CA LYS A 96 13.30 -7.96 13.42
C LYS A 96 13.85 -7.69 12.02
N ARG A 97 15.07 -7.16 11.94
CA ARG A 97 15.76 -6.89 10.68
C ARG A 97 15.86 -8.16 9.84
N ASP A 98 15.38 -8.10 8.60
CA ASP A 98 15.42 -9.19 7.64
C ASP A 98 15.61 -8.65 6.22
N TYR A 99 16.85 -8.73 5.73
CA TYR A 99 17.18 -8.30 4.38
C TYR A 99 16.58 -9.20 3.29
N LYS A 100 16.30 -10.47 3.57
CA LYS A 100 15.66 -11.37 2.59
C LYS A 100 14.21 -10.94 2.37
N GLU A 101 13.52 -10.60 3.45
CA GLU A 101 12.15 -10.12 3.37
C GLU A 101 12.06 -8.73 2.74
N ALA A 102 12.98 -7.83 3.08
CA ALA A 102 13.11 -6.54 2.39
C ALA A 102 13.32 -6.73 0.87
N MET A 103 14.24 -7.61 0.48
CA MET A 103 14.48 -7.94 -0.93
C MET A 103 13.23 -8.50 -1.62
N ARG A 104 12.51 -9.41 -0.96
CA ARG A 104 11.26 -9.99 -1.49
C ARG A 104 10.23 -8.90 -1.77
N LEU A 105 10.02 -7.99 -0.82
CA LEU A 105 9.07 -6.88 -0.94
C LEU A 105 9.46 -5.91 -2.05
N TYR A 106 10.74 -5.52 -2.12
CA TYR A 106 11.22 -4.64 -3.18
C TYR A 106 11.12 -5.29 -4.57
N MET A 107 11.43 -6.58 -4.69
CA MET A 107 11.27 -7.32 -5.96
C MET A 107 9.80 -7.44 -6.36
N LYS A 108 8.90 -7.69 -5.40
CA LYS A 108 7.45 -7.71 -5.65
C LYS A 108 6.98 -6.36 -6.19
N ASN A 109 7.41 -5.26 -5.57
CA ASN A 109 7.14 -3.90 -6.04
C ASN A 109 7.74 -3.67 -7.45
N ALA A 110 9.01 -4.02 -7.67
CA ALA A 110 9.75 -3.87 -8.92
C ALA A 110 9.13 -4.62 -10.13
N SER A 111 8.30 -5.63 -9.88
CA SER A 111 7.61 -6.39 -10.92
C SER A 111 6.42 -5.64 -11.56
N ARG A 112 5.98 -4.52 -10.99
CA ARG A 112 4.84 -3.73 -11.47
C ARG A 112 5.31 -2.64 -12.43
N ILE A 113 4.96 -2.74 -13.72
CA ILE A 113 5.54 -1.95 -14.81
C ILE A 113 5.20 -0.44 -14.73
N ASP A 114 4.09 -0.09 -14.08
CA ASP A 114 3.44 1.22 -14.11
C ASP A 114 3.82 2.16 -12.93
N HIS A 115 4.26 1.62 -11.80
CA HIS A 115 4.38 2.39 -10.56
C HIS A 115 5.68 2.19 -9.79
N VAL A 116 6.67 1.57 -10.41
CA VAL A 116 7.98 1.35 -9.80
C VAL A 116 8.71 2.67 -9.57
N THR A 117 9.04 2.93 -8.32
CA THR A 117 9.81 4.11 -7.92
C THR A 117 11.31 3.85 -8.12
N ALA A 118 12.03 4.89 -8.53
CA ALA A 118 13.48 4.84 -8.62
C ALA A 118 14.13 4.44 -7.29
N ASP A 119 13.52 4.81 -6.16
CA ASP A 119 14.04 4.48 -4.84
C ASP A 119 13.92 2.99 -4.51
N THR A 120 12.85 2.31 -4.94
CA THR A 120 12.73 0.85 -4.82
C THR A 120 13.82 0.15 -5.64
N LEU A 121 14.03 0.59 -6.88
CA LEU A 121 15.05 0.02 -7.76
C LEU A 121 16.46 0.23 -7.21
N LYS A 122 16.72 1.42 -6.64
CA LYS A 122 17.97 1.72 -5.95
C LYS A 122 18.17 0.80 -4.74
N ALA A 123 17.14 0.61 -3.91
CA ALA A 123 17.22 -0.27 -2.73
C ALA A 123 17.60 -1.71 -3.13
N ILE A 124 17.03 -2.24 -4.22
CA ILE A 124 17.44 -3.54 -4.77
C ILE A 124 18.92 -3.55 -5.17
N GLY A 125 19.38 -2.49 -5.84
CA GLY A 125 20.79 -2.33 -6.20
C GLY A 125 21.70 -2.33 -4.98
N ASP A 126 21.31 -1.61 -3.92
CA ASP A 126 22.04 -1.53 -2.65
C ASP A 126 22.14 -2.90 -1.96
N LEU A 127 21.05 -3.69 -1.95
CA LEU A 127 21.07 -5.05 -1.39
C LEU A 127 22.02 -5.98 -2.15
N TYR A 128 22.06 -5.90 -3.49
CA TYR A 128 23.03 -6.65 -4.29
C TYR A 128 24.48 -6.17 -4.10
N ALA A 129 24.71 -4.85 -4.04
CA ALA A 129 26.05 -4.28 -3.91
C ALA A 129 26.71 -4.69 -2.59
N ASN A 130 25.90 -4.80 -1.52
CA ASN A 130 26.35 -5.12 -0.17
C ASN A 130 26.18 -6.60 0.21
N GLY A 131 25.50 -7.41 -0.61
CA GLY A 131 25.25 -8.82 -0.31
C GLY A 131 24.29 -9.01 0.88
N LEU A 132 23.27 -8.15 0.98
CA LEU A 132 22.30 -8.16 2.07
C LEU A 132 21.05 -8.91 1.65
N GLY A 133 20.79 -10.06 2.28
CA GLY A 133 19.64 -10.93 1.93
C GLY A 133 19.81 -11.70 0.63
N VAL A 134 20.81 -11.36 -0.18
CA VAL A 134 21.20 -12.04 -1.42
C VAL A 134 22.73 -12.11 -1.52
N PRO A 135 23.31 -13.06 -2.28
CA PRO A 135 24.72 -13.02 -2.59
C PRO A 135 25.12 -11.70 -3.25
N ARG A 136 26.27 -11.17 -2.83
CA ARG A 136 26.81 -9.93 -3.39
C ARG A 136 27.05 -10.07 -4.89
N ASP A 137 26.52 -9.13 -5.68
CA ASP A 137 26.63 -9.14 -7.15
C ASP A 137 26.63 -7.70 -7.69
N MET A 138 27.82 -7.22 -8.04
CA MET A 138 28.01 -5.85 -8.54
C MET A 138 27.42 -5.63 -9.94
N ASN A 139 27.33 -6.68 -10.77
CA ASN A 139 26.75 -6.59 -12.10
C ASN A 139 25.23 -6.41 -12.02
N LYS A 140 24.58 -7.18 -11.14
CA LYS A 140 23.16 -6.98 -10.83
C LYS A 140 22.92 -5.62 -10.21
N ALA A 141 23.73 -5.21 -9.22
CA ALA A 141 23.61 -3.89 -8.60
C ALA A 141 23.64 -2.76 -9.64
N LYS A 142 24.64 -2.76 -10.54
CA LYS A 142 24.76 -1.81 -11.64
C LYS A 142 23.51 -1.80 -12.53
N SER A 143 23.02 -2.98 -12.92
CA SER A 143 21.80 -3.08 -13.75
C SER A 143 20.58 -2.46 -13.06
N TRP A 144 20.42 -2.66 -11.75
CA TRP A 144 19.33 -2.06 -10.98
C TRP A 144 19.47 -0.55 -10.83
N TYR A 145 20.68 -0.03 -10.62
CA TYR A 145 20.93 1.41 -10.59
C TYR A 145 20.66 2.08 -11.94
N GLU A 146 21.00 1.44 -13.06
CA GLU A 146 20.67 1.95 -14.39
C GLU A 146 19.15 2.02 -14.62
N LYS A 147 18.40 1.01 -14.17
CA LYS A 147 16.93 1.06 -14.18
C LYS A 147 16.41 2.19 -13.30
N ALA A 148 16.96 2.37 -12.10
CA ALA A 148 16.57 3.44 -11.18
C ALA A 148 16.79 4.82 -11.80
N LYS A 149 17.94 5.04 -12.46
CA LYS A 149 18.23 6.28 -13.18
C LYS A 149 17.20 6.56 -14.27
N LYS A 150 16.93 5.59 -15.14
CA LYS A 150 15.92 5.70 -16.21
C LYS A 150 14.52 6.00 -15.65
N ALA A 151 14.19 5.47 -14.48
CA ALA A 151 12.90 5.74 -13.84
C ALA A 151 12.77 7.17 -13.28
N ARG A 152 13.89 7.84 -12.92
CA ARG A 152 13.89 9.25 -12.49
C ARG A 152 13.76 10.24 -13.65
N GLU A 153 14.11 9.80 -14.85
CA GLU A 153 14.14 10.63 -16.06
C GLU A 153 12.80 10.60 -16.84
N ARG A 154 11.80 9.83 -16.36
CA ARG A 154 10.44 9.75 -16.91
C ARG A 154 9.51 10.72 -16.19
#